data_AF-A0AAD9Z8E8-F1
#
_entry.id   AF-A0AAD9Z8E8-F1
#
_cell.length_a   1.000
_cell.length_b   1.000
_cell.length_c   1.000
_cell.angle_alpha   90.00
_cell.angle_beta   90.00
_cell.angle_gamma   90.00
#
_symmetry.space_group_name_H-M   'P 1'
#
loop_
_entity.id
_entity.type
_entity.pdbx_description
1 polymer ?
#
loop_
_entity_poly.entity_id
_entity_poly.type
_entity_poly.pdbx_seq_one_letter_code
_entity_poly.pdbx_strand_id
1 'polypeptide(L)'
;MLICTYLALGTRLIKPNVPECFDDQLLKPPIVWEQHHFSSSVDIERGIVNDTFGSSHPNMEEDWEASLDVGVIRITDEEMSRMPTETAHLYGGEQGYAGILEVFHQLHCLNRLRSRFQNNHTVTQHQIEHPHMEHAHDMHCFSYLWQTVKCHADVSVMSLEYNDEQKAFNARFDVVKQCRNFDVIHEWAKGRESKNKPPG
;
A
#
# COMPACT_ATOMS: atom_id res chain seq x y z
N MET A 1 -7.12 25.61 3.58
CA MET A 1 -6.87 24.49 2.66
C MET A 1 -5.62 24.86 1.89
N LEU A 2 -4.43 24.40 2.32
CA LEU A 2 -3.20 24.65 1.58
C LEU A 2 -3.27 23.81 0.31
N ILE A 3 -3.59 24.47 -0.80
CA ILE A 3 -3.44 23.93 -2.13
C ILE A 3 -1.93 23.94 -2.37
N CYS A 4 -1.35 22.83 -2.83
CA CYS A 4 0.01 22.78 -3.41
C CYS A 4 0.02 23.65 -4.69
N THR A 5 -0.10 24.96 -4.52
CA THR A 5 0.06 25.93 -5.59
C THR A 5 1.54 26.13 -5.75
N TYR A 6 2.07 25.70 -6.90
CA TYR A 6 3.21 26.36 -7.51
C TYR A 6 2.93 27.87 -7.48
N LEU A 7 3.56 28.59 -6.56
CA LEU A 7 3.93 30.00 -6.66
C LEU A 7 4.69 30.37 -5.38
N ALA A 8 6.00 30.53 -5.55
CA ALA A 8 6.90 31.10 -4.57
C ALA A 8 6.37 32.45 -4.06
N LEU A 9 6.39 32.63 -2.73
CA LEU A 9 6.74 33.85 -1.98
C LEU A 9 6.06 33.80 -0.61
N GLY A 10 6.80 33.32 0.40
CA GLY A 10 6.35 33.36 1.78
C GLY A 10 7.46 32.90 2.72
N THR A 11 8.14 33.85 3.36
CA THR A 11 9.21 33.61 4.32
C THR A 11 8.69 32.89 5.57
N ARG A 12 8.68 31.57 5.53
CA ARG A 12 8.88 30.72 6.70
C ARG A 12 10.29 30.14 6.62
N LEU A 13 10.92 29.93 7.77
CA LEU A 13 12.17 29.17 7.91
C LEU A 13 11.91 27.71 7.51
N ILE A 14 11.74 27.48 6.21
CA ILE A 14 11.71 26.16 5.59
C ILE A 14 13.16 25.71 5.54
N LYS A 15 13.49 24.51 6.06
CA LYS A 15 14.79 23.87 5.78
C LYS A 15 14.98 23.97 4.27
N PRO A 16 15.98 24.73 3.76
CA PRO A 16 16.12 24.90 2.32
C PRO A 16 16.26 23.50 1.72
N ASN A 17 15.34 23.14 0.82
CA ASN A 17 15.24 21.85 0.11
C ASN A 17 14.30 20.75 0.66
N VAL A 18 13.43 21.00 1.64
CA VAL A 18 12.32 20.05 1.92
C VAL A 18 11.16 20.35 0.96
N PRO A 19 10.75 19.39 0.09
CA PRO A 19 9.62 19.59 -0.81
C PRO A 19 8.34 19.90 -0.03
N GLU A 20 7.59 20.92 -0.49
CA GLU A 20 6.30 21.28 0.11
C GLU A 20 5.21 20.22 -0.16
N CYS A 21 5.43 19.36 -1.15
CA CYS A 21 4.54 18.30 -1.62
C CYS A 21 5.31 16.98 -1.75
N PHE A 22 4.62 15.85 -1.91
CA PHE A 22 5.26 14.56 -2.12
C PHE A 22 6.11 14.57 -3.40
N ASP A 23 7.27 13.93 -3.31
CA ASP A 23 8.23 13.78 -4.40
C ASP A 23 8.51 12.28 -4.61
N ASP A 24 7.95 11.70 -5.67
CA ASP A 24 8.22 10.31 -6.05
C ASP A 24 9.64 10.11 -6.61
N GLN A 25 10.37 11.20 -6.86
CA GLN A 25 11.79 11.21 -7.21
C GLN A 25 12.70 11.41 -5.99
N LEU A 26 12.15 11.40 -4.76
CA LEU A 26 12.92 11.54 -3.54
C LEU A 26 14.11 10.57 -3.51
N LEU A 27 13.90 9.30 -3.82
CA LEU A 27 14.99 8.31 -3.91
C LEU A 27 15.48 8.05 -5.33
N LYS A 28 15.02 8.84 -6.32
CA LYS A 28 15.22 8.60 -7.76
C LYS A 28 14.96 7.12 -8.13
N PRO A 29 13.85 6.51 -7.67
CA PRO A 29 13.57 5.11 -7.97
C PRO A 29 13.47 4.92 -9.50
N PRO A 30 13.96 3.78 -10.05
CA PRO A 30 13.91 3.52 -11.48
C PRO A 30 12.49 3.13 -11.91
N ILE A 31 11.57 4.09 -11.90
CA ILE A 31 10.16 3.86 -12.25
C ILE A 31 10.04 3.59 -13.74
N VAL A 32 9.59 2.39 -14.08
CA VAL A 32 9.25 1.97 -15.44
C VAL A 32 7.77 1.63 -15.48
N TRP A 33 7.05 2.20 -16.45
CA TRP A 33 5.63 1.93 -16.65
C TRP A 33 5.44 0.74 -17.59
N GLU A 34 4.62 -0.21 -17.16
CA GLU A 34 4.25 -1.40 -17.91
C GLU A 34 2.75 -1.63 -17.84
N GLN A 35 2.19 -2.20 -18.92
CA GLN A 35 0.78 -2.54 -18.98
C GLN A 35 0.60 -4.01 -18.63
N HIS A 36 -0.16 -4.26 -17.57
CA HIS A 36 -0.57 -5.60 -17.16
C HIS A 36 -2.05 -5.83 -17.43
N HIS A 37 -2.39 -7.03 -17.89
CA HIS A 37 -3.76 -7.50 -17.95
C HIS A 37 -3.94 -8.58 -16.89
N PHE A 38 -4.70 -8.26 -15.85
CA PHE A 38 -5.06 -9.21 -14.80
C PHE A 38 -6.31 -9.99 -15.24
N SER A 39 -6.15 -11.29 -15.43
CA SER A 39 -7.27 -12.18 -15.75
C SER A 39 -7.77 -12.85 -14.47
N SER A 40 -8.78 -12.26 -13.83
CA SER A 40 -9.44 -12.84 -12.65
C SER A 40 -10.83 -13.35 -13.03
N SER A 41 -11.21 -14.52 -12.51
CA SER A 41 -12.58 -15.03 -12.64
C SER A 41 -13.06 -15.65 -11.33
N VAL A 42 -14.30 -15.35 -10.96
CA VAL A 42 -14.99 -15.94 -9.82
C VAL A 42 -16.09 -16.86 -10.36
N ASP A 43 -15.95 -18.17 -10.13
CA ASP A 43 -17.00 -19.16 -10.34
C ASP A 43 -17.83 -19.23 -9.04
N ILE A 44 -18.92 -18.49 -9.04
CA ILE A 44 -19.81 -18.32 -7.89
C ILE A 44 -20.50 -19.65 -7.54
N GLU A 45 -20.89 -20.45 -8.54
CA GLU A 45 -21.57 -21.73 -8.33
C GLU A 45 -20.64 -22.76 -7.68
N ARG A 46 -19.35 -22.74 -8.03
CA ARG A 46 -18.36 -23.69 -7.50
C ARG A 46 -17.56 -23.14 -6.33
N GLY A 47 -17.71 -21.86 -5.98
CA GLY A 47 -16.91 -21.19 -4.96
C GLY A 47 -15.41 -21.14 -5.30
N ILE A 48 -15.07 -21.07 -6.59
CA ILE A 48 -13.68 -21.09 -7.07
C ILE A 48 -13.29 -19.69 -7.52
N VAL A 49 -12.10 -19.23 -7.11
CA VAL A 49 -11.47 -18.02 -7.63
C VAL A 49 -10.21 -18.39 -8.36
N ASN A 50 -10.18 -18.08 -9.66
CA ASN A 50 -8.98 -18.12 -10.47
C ASN A 50 -8.43 -16.69 -10.57
N ASP A 51 -7.41 -16.40 -9.76
CA ASP A 51 -6.72 -15.11 -9.68
C ASP A 51 -5.25 -15.38 -9.34
N THR A 52 -4.36 -14.41 -9.58
CA THR A 52 -2.92 -14.51 -9.33
C THR A 52 -2.59 -14.95 -7.90
N PHE A 53 -3.42 -14.60 -6.90
CA PHE A 53 -3.33 -15.12 -5.53
C PHE A 53 -4.65 -15.69 -5.01
N GLY A 54 -5.48 -16.20 -5.90
CA GLY A 54 -6.73 -16.88 -5.54
C GLY A 54 -6.46 -18.22 -4.82
N SER A 55 -7.46 -18.73 -4.09
CA SER A 55 -7.36 -19.98 -3.33
C SER A 55 -7.00 -21.22 -4.17
N SER A 56 -7.16 -21.16 -5.50
CA SER A 56 -6.74 -22.23 -6.42
C SER A 56 -5.30 -22.11 -6.92
N HIS A 57 -4.55 -21.07 -6.54
CA HIS A 57 -3.17 -20.87 -6.98
C HIS A 57 -2.21 -21.69 -6.08
N PRO A 58 -1.52 -22.72 -6.61
CA PRO A 58 -0.79 -23.69 -5.79
C PRO A 58 0.38 -23.11 -5.00
N ASN A 59 0.95 -21.98 -5.45
CA ASN A 59 2.12 -21.34 -4.83
C ASN A 59 1.80 -19.96 -4.26
N MET A 60 0.53 -19.71 -3.90
CA MET A 60 0.07 -18.40 -3.42
C MET A 60 0.94 -17.84 -2.29
N GLU A 61 1.26 -18.65 -1.28
CA GLU A 61 2.05 -18.19 -0.14
C GLU A 61 3.49 -17.82 -0.56
N GLU A 62 4.11 -18.63 -1.40
CA GLU A 62 5.46 -18.37 -1.92
C GLU A 62 5.52 -17.05 -2.67
N ASP A 63 4.52 -16.76 -3.51
CA ASP A 63 4.50 -15.52 -4.29
C ASP A 63 4.19 -14.27 -3.43
N TRP A 64 3.38 -14.41 -2.38
CA TRP A 64 3.19 -13.34 -1.40
C TRP A 64 4.48 -13.04 -0.65
N GLU A 65 5.20 -14.07 -0.21
CA GLU A 65 6.48 -13.93 0.48
C GLU A 65 7.55 -13.35 -0.45
N ALA A 66 7.60 -13.78 -1.72
CA ALA A 66 8.49 -13.21 -2.73
C ALA A 66 8.20 -11.72 -3.00
N SER A 67 6.96 -11.28 -2.84
CA SER A 67 6.60 -9.84 -2.97
C SER A 67 6.99 -9.01 -1.74
N LEU A 68 7.41 -9.67 -0.64
CA LEU A 68 7.70 -9.09 0.67
C LEU A 68 9.15 -9.33 1.11
N ASP A 69 10.02 -9.79 0.20
CA ASP A 69 11.42 -10.10 0.48
C ASP A 69 12.32 -8.84 0.63
N VAL A 70 11.73 -7.65 0.50
CA VAL A 70 12.38 -6.36 0.73
C VAL A 70 11.98 -5.79 2.09
N GLY A 71 12.98 -5.63 2.96
CA GLY A 71 12.83 -5.03 4.28
C GLY A 71 13.26 -3.57 4.33
N VAL A 72 14.04 -3.24 5.36
CA VAL A 72 14.63 -1.90 5.54
C VAL A 72 15.59 -1.59 4.39
N ILE A 73 15.39 -0.44 3.77
CA ILE A 73 16.29 0.12 2.76
C ILE A 73 17.21 1.17 3.39
N ARG A 74 18.38 1.35 2.75
CA ARG A 74 19.32 2.42 3.10
C ARG A 74 18.94 3.71 2.39
N ILE A 75 18.90 4.79 3.17
CA ILE A 75 18.73 6.17 2.73
C ILE A 75 20.06 6.89 2.95
N THR A 76 20.59 7.53 1.92
CA THR A 76 21.82 8.33 1.97
C THR A 76 21.59 9.66 2.69
N ASP A 77 22.67 10.32 3.13
CA ASP A 77 22.58 11.68 3.67
C ASP A 77 21.97 12.68 2.67
N GLU A 78 22.26 12.54 1.37
CA GLU A 78 21.67 13.38 0.31
C GLU A 78 20.15 13.19 0.22
N GLU A 79 19.67 11.95 0.24
CA GLU A 79 18.23 11.64 0.23
C GLU A 79 17.56 12.10 1.53
N MET A 80 18.19 11.83 2.67
CA MET A 80 17.70 12.25 3.99
C MET A 80 17.55 13.77 4.07
N SER A 81 18.47 14.54 3.48
CA SER A 81 18.39 16.02 3.47
C SER A 81 17.14 16.57 2.79
N ARG A 82 16.46 15.75 1.95
CA ARG A 82 15.24 16.10 1.22
C ARG A 82 13.97 15.50 1.83
N MET A 83 14.09 14.64 2.85
CA MET A 83 12.93 14.05 3.51
C MET A 83 12.20 15.06 4.42
N PRO A 84 10.87 14.96 4.53
CA PRO A 84 10.09 15.84 5.41
C PRO A 84 10.27 15.53 6.90
N THR A 85 10.57 14.28 7.23
CA THR A 85 10.69 13.78 8.61
C THR A 85 11.99 13.00 8.75
N GLU A 86 12.67 13.18 9.89
CA GLU A 86 13.87 12.41 10.22
C GLU A 86 13.55 10.95 10.57
N THR A 87 14.44 10.05 10.18
CA THR A 87 14.35 8.61 10.41
C THR A 87 15.61 8.10 11.12
N ALA A 88 15.53 6.93 11.76
CA ALA A 88 16.64 6.35 12.50
C ALA A 88 17.86 6.06 11.61
N HIS A 89 19.06 6.15 12.19
CA HIS A 89 20.27 5.64 11.55
C HIS A 89 20.20 4.12 11.37
N LEU A 90 20.93 3.61 10.38
CA LEU A 90 21.10 2.17 10.22
C LEU A 90 21.83 1.57 11.44
N TYR A 91 21.43 0.35 11.79
CA TYR A 91 21.99 -0.35 12.93
C TYR A 91 23.39 -0.91 12.60
N GLY A 92 24.20 -1.19 13.63
CA GLY A 92 25.50 -1.86 13.44
C GLY A 92 26.62 -0.99 12.87
N GLY A 93 26.44 0.33 12.83
CA GLY A 93 27.46 1.27 12.34
C GLY A 93 27.50 1.42 10.82
N GLU A 94 26.50 0.88 10.12
CA GLU A 94 26.32 1.13 8.69
C GLU A 94 26.01 2.62 8.43
N GLN A 95 26.58 3.17 7.36
CA GLN A 95 26.39 4.57 6.98
C GLN A 95 25.00 4.79 6.36
N GLY A 96 24.29 5.80 6.84
CA GLY A 96 22.99 6.21 6.33
C GLY A 96 21.85 5.99 7.32
N TYR A 97 20.63 6.03 6.80
CA TYR A 97 19.40 5.97 7.58
C TYR A 97 18.53 4.81 7.11
N ALA A 98 17.73 4.28 8.04
CA ALA A 98 16.82 3.18 7.85
C ALA A 98 15.46 3.70 7.39
N GLY A 99 14.91 3.16 6.32
CA GLY A 99 13.52 3.44 5.92
C GLY A 99 12.86 2.24 5.26
N ILE A 100 11.55 2.31 5.08
CA ILE A 100 10.78 1.28 4.36
C ILE A 100 10.03 1.95 3.23
N LEU A 101 10.06 1.38 2.03
CA LEU A 101 9.16 1.84 0.97
C LEU A 101 7.73 1.43 1.30
N GLU A 102 6.82 2.38 1.12
CA GLU A 102 5.44 2.25 1.56
C GLU A 102 4.67 1.15 0.82
N VAL A 103 5.02 0.86 -0.45
CA VAL A 103 4.49 -0.31 -1.18
C VAL A 103 4.67 -1.62 -0.41
N PHE A 104 5.83 -1.84 0.23
CA PHE A 104 6.09 -3.08 0.97
C PHE A 104 5.34 -3.11 2.30
N HIS A 105 5.18 -1.97 2.97
CA HIS A 105 4.35 -1.89 4.17
C HIS A 105 2.86 -2.13 3.86
N GLN A 106 2.36 -1.60 2.75
CA GLN A 106 1.00 -1.83 2.25
C GLN A 106 0.77 -3.32 1.95
N LEU A 107 1.69 -3.95 1.22
CA LEU A 107 1.63 -5.39 0.93
C LEU A 107 1.72 -6.23 2.22
N HIS A 108 2.58 -5.88 3.17
CA HIS A 108 2.70 -6.57 4.46
C HIS A 108 1.38 -6.53 5.24
N CYS A 109 0.78 -5.35 5.35
CA CYS A 109 -0.50 -5.17 6.03
C CYS A 109 -1.62 -5.95 5.33
N LEU A 110 -1.67 -5.92 3.99
CA LEU A 110 -2.63 -6.67 3.20
C LEU A 110 -2.48 -8.18 3.39
N ASN A 111 -1.25 -8.70 3.34
CA ASN A 111 -0.96 -10.12 3.56
C ASN A 111 -1.33 -10.56 5.00
N ARG A 112 -1.03 -9.71 6.00
CA ARG A 112 -1.38 -9.96 7.40
C ARG A 112 -2.90 -10.07 7.59
N LEU A 113 -3.67 -9.18 6.94
CA LEU A 113 -5.14 -9.24 6.97
C LEU A 113 -5.67 -10.48 6.27
N ARG A 114 -5.15 -10.79 5.07
CA ARG A 114 -5.50 -12.01 4.31
C ARG A 114 -5.25 -13.26 5.13
N SER A 115 -4.06 -13.42 5.70
CA SER A 115 -3.69 -14.58 6.50
C SER A 115 -4.57 -14.72 7.75
N ARG A 116 -4.89 -13.62 8.44
CA ARG A 116 -5.83 -13.64 9.58
C ARG A 116 -7.24 -14.03 9.16
N PHE A 117 -7.70 -13.50 8.03
CA PHE A 117 -9.00 -13.82 7.46
C PHE A 117 -9.11 -15.31 7.11
N GLN A 118 -8.09 -15.87 6.44
CA GLN A 118 -8.03 -17.30 6.12
C GLN A 118 -7.99 -18.19 7.38
N ASN A 119 -7.21 -17.81 8.39
CA ASN A 119 -7.06 -18.60 9.61
C ASN A 119 -8.28 -18.54 10.55
N ASN A 120 -9.02 -17.42 10.56
CA ASN A 120 -10.20 -17.22 11.42
C ASN A 120 -11.52 -17.52 10.71
N HIS A 121 -11.49 -18.10 9.51
CA HIS A 121 -12.68 -18.38 8.73
C HIS A 121 -13.51 -19.51 9.38
N THR A 122 -14.36 -19.12 10.33
CA THR A 122 -15.42 -19.97 10.87
C THR A 122 -16.72 -19.57 10.19
N VAL A 123 -17.39 -20.51 9.52
CA VAL A 123 -18.68 -20.25 8.87
C VAL A 123 -19.68 -19.91 9.98
N THR A 124 -19.98 -18.62 10.17
CA THR A 124 -20.93 -18.20 11.19
C THR A 124 -22.35 -18.34 10.66
N GLN A 125 -23.28 -18.63 11.56
CA GLN A 125 -24.69 -18.93 11.27
C GLN A 125 -25.46 -17.76 10.62
N HIS A 126 -24.82 -16.64 10.27
CA HIS A 126 -25.40 -15.53 9.49
C HIS A 126 -25.00 -15.52 8.01
N GLN A 127 -24.15 -16.46 7.57
CA GLN A 127 -23.92 -16.77 6.15
C GLN A 127 -25.05 -17.65 5.59
N ILE A 128 -26.30 -17.28 5.92
CA ILE A 128 -27.51 -18.00 5.58
C ILE A 128 -27.83 -17.68 4.13
N GLU A 129 -27.10 -18.31 3.21
CA GLU A 129 -27.64 -18.89 1.98
C GLU A 129 -26.50 -19.52 1.17
N HIS A 130 -25.29 -18.91 1.10
CA HIS A 130 -24.16 -19.49 0.33
C HIS A 130 -22.75 -19.09 0.86
N PRO A 131 -22.24 -19.72 1.93
CA PRO A 131 -20.95 -19.39 2.54
C PRO A 131 -19.72 -19.56 1.61
N HIS A 132 -19.83 -20.41 0.58
CA HIS A 132 -18.80 -20.57 -0.45
C HIS A 132 -18.69 -19.35 -1.38
N MET A 133 -19.77 -18.57 -1.55
CA MET A 133 -19.78 -17.35 -2.38
C MET A 133 -19.00 -16.22 -1.70
N GLU A 134 -19.19 -16.03 -0.40
CA GLU A 134 -18.55 -14.95 0.36
C GLU A 134 -17.03 -15.15 0.43
N HIS A 135 -16.57 -16.35 0.78
CA HIS A 135 -15.13 -16.61 0.90
C HIS A 135 -14.38 -16.43 -0.42
N ALA A 136 -14.94 -16.92 -1.53
CA ALA A 136 -14.36 -16.75 -2.85
C ALA A 136 -14.23 -15.26 -3.20
N HIS A 137 -15.32 -14.49 -3.04
CA HIS A 137 -15.31 -13.05 -3.29
C HIS A 137 -14.28 -12.33 -2.42
N ASP A 138 -14.21 -12.62 -1.12
CA ASP A 138 -13.27 -11.99 -0.20
C ASP A 138 -11.80 -12.27 -0.61
N MET A 139 -11.49 -13.50 -1.03
CA MET A 139 -10.16 -13.85 -1.53
C MET A 139 -9.82 -13.14 -2.85
N HIS A 140 -10.79 -12.96 -3.74
CA HIS A 140 -10.61 -12.13 -4.93
C HIS A 140 -10.37 -10.66 -4.57
N CYS A 141 -11.08 -10.11 -3.57
CA CYS A 141 -10.85 -8.75 -3.07
C CYS A 141 -9.39 -8.54 -2.59
N PHE A 142 -8.81 -9.51 -1.88
CA PHE A 142 -7.40 -9.44 -1.50
C PHE A 142 -6.46 -9.42 -2.71
N SER A 143 -6.76 -10.22 -3.75
CA SER A 143 -5.99 -10.24 -4.99
C SER A 143 -6.12 -8.91 -5.75
N TYR A 144 -7.33 -8.36 -5.88
CA TYR A 144 -7.58 -7.06 -6.50
C TYR A 144 -6.86 -5.90 -5.78
N LEU A 145 -6.85 -5.89 -4.44
CA LEU A 145 -6.12 -4.90 -3.66
C LEU A 145 -4.61 -5.04 -3.86
N TRP A 146 -4.08 -6.26 -3.93
CA TRP A 146 -2.67 -6.49 -4.26
C TRP A 146 -2.30 -5.93 -5.64
N GLN A 147 -3.15 -6.18 -6.64
CA GLN A 147 -2.96 -5.67 -8.00
C GLN A 147 -2.92 -4.13 -7.98
N THR A 148 -3.86 -3.52 -7.25
CA THR A 148 -3.94 -2.06 -7.10
C THR A 148 -2.70 -1.48 -6.42
N VAL A 149 -2.23 -2.11 -5.34
CA VAL A 149 -1.00 -1.68 -4.63
C VAL A 149 0.22 -1.75 -5.55
N LYS A 150 0.35 -2.79 -6.37
CA LYS A 150 1.48 -2.88 -7.31
C LYS A 150 1.39 -1.91 -8.48
N CYS A 151 0.20 -1.72 -9.06
CA CYS A 151 -0.01 -0.73 -10.11
C CYS A 151 0.19 0.72 -9.63
N HIS A 152 0.05 0.95 -8.33
CA HIS A 152 0.26 2.25 -7.69
C HIS A 152 1.37 2.17 -6.63
N ALA A 153 2.43 1.42 -6.91
CA ALA A 153 3.52 1.18 -5.98
C ALA A 153 4.02 2.49 -5.34
N ASP A 154 3.69 2.67 -4.07
CA ASP A 154 4.02 3.87 -3.32
C ASP A 154 5.50 3.84 -2.93
N VAL A 155 6.28 4.63 -3.66
CA VAL A 155 7.73 4.80 -3.43
C VAL A 155 8.06 5.85 -2.36
N SER A 156 7.06 6.36 -1.63
CA SER A 156 7.32 7.16 -0.44
C SER A 156 8.01 6.34 0.64
N VAL A 157 8.75 7.05 1.50
CA VAL A 157 9.50 6.45 2.59
C VAL A 157 8.72 6.56 3.88
N MET A 158 8.42 5.41 4.48
CA MET A 158 8.00 5.32 5.87
C MET A 158 9.23 5.47 6.77
N SER A 159 9.20 6.47 7.63
CA SER A 159 10.26 6.72 8.61
C SER A 159 10.20 5.69 9.75
N LEU A 160 11.35 5.43 10.35
CA LEU A 160 11.53 4.47 11.42
C LEU A 160 12.13 5.15 12.65
N GLU A 161 11.84 4.59 13.82
CA GLU A 161 12.57 4.85 15.06
C GLU A 161 13.24 3.55 15.52
N TYR A 162 14.43 3.65 16.11
CA TYR A 162 15.04 2.48 16.74
C TYR A 162 14.54 2.37 18.18
N ASN A 163 13.98 1.22 18.53
CA ASN A 163 13.53 0.93 19.88
C ASN A 163 14.58 0.08 20.61
N ASP A 164 15.21 0.67 21.63
CA ASP A 164 16.27 0.02 22.40
C ASP A 164 15.79 -1.17 23.24
N GLU A 165 14.53 -1.19 23.66
CA GLU A 165 13.98 -2.29 24.47
C GLU A 165 13.69 -3.51 23.60
N GLN A 166 13.09 -3.29 22.43
CA GLN A 166 12.71 -4.33 21.46
C GLN A 166 13.89 -4.76 20.58
N LYS A 167 14.98 -3.98 20.57
CA LYS A 167 16.13 -4.16 19.68
C LYS A 167 15.71 -4.23 18.21
N ALA A 168 14.74 -3.39 17.84
CA ALA A 168 14.09 -3.40 16.53
C ALA A 168 13.74 -1.99 16.05
N PHE A 169 13.54 -1.84 14.74
CA PHE A 169 12.96 -0.63 14.18
C PHE A 169 11.43 -0.66 14.29
N ASN A 170 10.85 0.44 14.74
CA ASN A 170 9.41 0.65 14.75
C ASN A 170 9.04 1.68 13.67
N ALA A 171 7.92 1.41 12.99
CA ALA A 171 7.37 2.35 12.04
C ALA A 171 6.84 3.60 12.76
N ARG A 172 7.18 4.76 12.22
CA ARG A 172 6.56 6.03 12.59
C ARG A 172 5.28 6.21 11.78
N PHE A 173 4.13 6.21 12.46
CA PHE A 173 2.82 6.31 11.81
C PHE A 173 2.37 7.75 11.55
N ASP A 174 3.12 8.76 12.01
CA ASP A 174 2.93 10.17 11.65
C ASP A 174 3.48 10.45 10.24
N VAL A 175 2.80 9.90 9.23
CA VAL A 175 3.22 9.98 7.83
C VAL A 175 2.57 11.16 7.10
N VAL A 176 3.37 11.86 6.28
CA VAL A 176 2.87 12.84 5.32
C VAL A 176 2.66 12.13 3.99
N LYS A 177 1.43 12.18 3.47
CA LYS A 177 1.04 11.53 2.21
C LYS A 177 0.42 12.55 1.27
N GLN A 178 0.76 12.46 -0.02
CA GLN A 178 0.02 13.18 -1.05
C GLN A 178 -1.07 12.28 -1.62
N CYS A 179 -2.31 12.67 -1.37
CA CYS A 179 -3.48 11.96 -1.85
C CYS A 179 -4.13 12.73 -2.99
N ARG A 180 -4.83 12.00 -3.88
CA ARG A 180 -5.83 12.63 -4.74
C ARG A 180 -6.93 13.22 -3.85
N ASN A 181 -7.45 14.38 -4.20
CA ASN A 181 -8.56 14.98 -3.45
C ASN A 181 -9.80 14.07 -3.57
N PHE A 182 -10.10 13.35 -2.49
CA PHE A 182 -11.18 12.37 -2.46
C PHE A 182 -12.54 13.01 -2.65
N ASP A 183 -12.80 14.14 -1.98
CA ASP A 183 -14.10 14.82 -2.05
C ASP A 183 -14.43 15.26 -3.49
N VAL A 184 -13.44 15.80 -4.21
CA VAL A 184 -13.61 16.19 -5.61
C VAL A 184 -13.92 14.98 -6.49
N ILE A 185 -13.22 13.86 -6.30
CA ILE A 185 -13.48 12.62 -7.05
C ILE A 185 -14.86 12.07 -6.70
N HIS A 186 -15.22 12.06 -5.43
CA HIS A 186 -16.47 11.52 -4.91
C HIS A 186 -17.68 12.29 -5.44
N GLU A 187 -17.65 13.63 -5.39
CA GLU A 187 -18.74 14.45 -5.91
C GLU A 187 -18.88 14.32 -7.44
N TRP A 188 -17.76 14.24 -8.16
CA TRP A 188 -17.78 13.95 -9.60
C TRP A 188 -18.40 12.57 -9.90
N ALA A 189 -18.07 11.55 -9.10
CA ALA A 189 -18.59 10.19 -9.28
C ALA A 189 -20.09 10.10 -8.96
N LYS A 190 -20.56 10.74 -7.87
CA LYS A 190 -21.98 10.84 -7.51
C LYS A 190 -22.82 11.43 -8.63
N GLY A 191 -22.33 12.48 -9.30
CA GLY A 191 -23.02 13.08 -10.46
C GLY A 191 -23.19 12.13 -11.66
N ARG A 192 -22.49 10.99 -11.67
CA ARG A 192 -22.49 9.97 -12.73
C ARG A 192 -23.08 8.63 -12.30
N GLU A 193 -23.56 8.52 -11.07
CA GLU A 193 -24.13 7.27 -10.56
C GLU A 193 -25.30 6.80 -11.45
N SER A 194 -25.32 5.50 -11.77
CA SER A 194 -26.43 4.93 -12.55
C SER A 194 -27.74 5.08 -11.78
N LYS A 195 -28.73 5.68 -12.43
CA LYS A 195 -30.07 5.87 -11.85
C LYS A 195 -30.84 4.56 -11.71
N ASN A 196 -30.50 3.56 -12.53
CA ASN A 196 -31.17 2.28 -12.57
C ASN A 196 -30.23 1.19 -12.05
N LYS A 197 -30.73 0.36 -11.14
CA LYS A 197 -30.05 -0.85 -10.68
C LYS A 197 -30.45 -2.02 -11.57
N PRO A 198 -29.52 -2.94 -11.89
CA PRO A 198 -29.88 -4.23 -12.48
C PRO A 198 -30.89 -4.97 -11.58
N PRO A 199 -31.78 -5.79 -12.15
CA PRO A 199 -32.81 -6.52 -11.39
C PRO A 199 -32.26 -7.72 -10.60
N GLY A 200 -31.02 -7.64 -10.13
CA GLY A 200 -30.35 -8.67 -9.34
C GLY A 200 -30.95 -8.82 -7.95
#